data_AF-A0A0G1M7R8-F1
#
_entry.id   AF-A0A0G1M7R8-F1
#
_cell.length_a   1.000
_cell.length_b   1.000
_cell.length_c   1.000
_cell.angle_alpha   90.00
_cell.angle_beta   90.00
_cell.angle_gamma   90.00
#
_symmetry.space_group_name_H-M   'P 1'
#
loop_
_entity.id
_entity.type
_entity.pdbx_description
1 polymer ?
#
loop_
_entity_poly.entity_id
_entity_poly.type
_entity_poly.pdbx_seq_one_letter_code
_entity_poly.pdbx_strand_id
1 'polypeptide(L)'
;MADQTKQIAEYYDKTSPFYKIFWHRDDESHALHYGFWNGDTKSVKEALLNENKFLADILHISSGAKILDAGCSIGGSAIWLATQEKFESDKPYHRTRSTAY
;
A
#
# COMPACT_ATOMS: atom_id res chain seq x y z
N MET A 1 -20.98 18.92 0.20
CA MET A 1 -19.57 18.80 0.64
C MET A 1 -19.45 18.41 2.11
N ALA A 2 -19.96 19.19 3.07
CA ALA A 2 -19.90 18.83 4.51
C ALA A 2 -20.54 17.47 4.87
N ASP A 3 -21.60 17.09 4.16
CA ASP A 3 -22.32 15.82 4.37
C ASP A 3 -21.50 14.58 3.94
N GLN A 4 -20.79 14.65 2.82
CA GLN A 4 -19.98 13.54 2.31
C GLN A 4 -18.79 13.21 3.22
N THR A 5 -18.10 14.23 3.72
CA THR A 5 -16.97 14.03 4.66
C THR A 5 -17.44 13.31 5.93
N LYS A 6 -18.64 13.65 6.43
CA LYS A 6 -19.21 13.02 7.61
C LYS A 6 -19.58 11.55 7.36
N GLN A 7 -20.18 11.25 6.21
CA GLN A 7 -20.51 9.87 5.82
C GLN A 7 -19.26 9.01 5.65
N ILE A 8 -18.20 9.56 5.05
CA ILE A 8 -16.91 8.87 4.92
C ILE A 8 -16.30 8.59 6.31
N ALA A 9 -16.28 9.59 7.19
CA ALA A 9 -15.76 9.42 8.55
C ALA A 9 -16.52 8.34 9.33
N GLU A 10 -17.86 8.43 9.35
CA GLU A 10 -18.71 7.45 10.04
C GLU A 10 -18.55 6.03 9.49
N TYR A 11 -18.34 5.89 8.18
CA TYR A 11 -18.07 4.59 7.57
C TYR A 11 -16.77 4.00 8.11
N TYR A 12 -15.64 4.73 7.98
CA TYR A 12 -14.34 4.22 8.42
C TYR A 12 -14.27 4.03 9.94
N ASP A 13 -14.90 4.88 10.75
CA ASP A 13 -14.96 4.70 12.20
C ASP A 13 -15.65 3.38 12.59
N LYS A 14 -16.72 3.01 11.87
CA LYS A 14 -17.48 1.78 12.16
C LYS A 14 -16.82 0.54 11.58
N THR A 15 -16.23 0.61 10.39
CA THR A 15 -15.77 -0.58 9.66
C THR A 15 -14.30 -0.91 9.88
N SER A 16 -13.44 0.07 10.17
CA SER A 16 -11.99 -0.17 10.33
C SER A 16 -11.64 -1.23 11.39
N PRO A 17 -12.31 -1.31 12.56
CA PRO A 17 -12.07 -2.39 13.51
C PRO A 17 -12.38 -3.78 12.95
N PHE A 18 -13.46 -3.91 12.18
CA PHE A 18 -13.84 -5.17 11.54
C PHE A 18 -12.85 -5.54 10.43
N TYR A 19 -12.41 -4.58 9.61
CA TYR A 19 -11.37 -4.84 8.63
C TYR A 19 -10.06 -5.27 9.27
N LYS A 20 -9.70 -4.70 10.42
CA LYS A 20 -8.54 -5.15 11.19
C LYS A 20 -8.66 -6.62 11.62
N ILE A 21 -9.85 -7.06 12.02
CA ILE A 21 -10.07 -8.44 12.47
C ILE A 21 -10.15 -9.41 11.29
N PHE A 22 -10.93 -9.09 10.25
CA PHE A 22 -11.22 -10.02 9.15
C PHE A 22 -10.15 -10.00 8.05
N TRP A 23 -9.57 -8.84 7.78
CA TRP A 23 -8.59 -8.65 6.70
C TRP A 23 -7.15 -8.74 7.21
N HIS A 24 -6.89 -8.19 8.40
CA HIS A 24 -5.53 -8.06 8.93
C HIS A 24 -5.12 -9.12 9.95
N ARG A 25 -5.95 -10.16 10.17
CA ARG A 25 -5.90 -11.31 11.11
C ARG A 25 -4.73 -11.49 12.09
N ASP A 26 -3.49 -11.05 11.82
CA ASP A 26 -2.40 -10.79 12.78
C ASP A 26 -1.19 -9.94 12.23
N ASP A 27 -1.28 -9.14 11.15
CA ASP A 27 -0.07 -8.66 10.42
C ASP A 27 0.03 -7.15 10.05
N GLU A 28 1.26 -6.64 10.23
CA GLU A 28 1.93 -5.33 10.07
C GLU A 28 1.75 -4.61 8.73
N SER A 29 0.94 -5.13 7.81
CA SER A 29 0.76 -4.57 6.46
C SER A 29 -0.01 -3.25 6.43
N HIS A 30 -0.87 -2.99 7.43
CA HIS A 30 -1.56 -1.71 7.64
C HIS A 30 -2.26 -1.13 6.38
N ALA A 31 -2.90 -1.98 5.56
CA ALA A 31 -3.50 -1.59 4.29
C ALA A 31 -4.85 -2.27 3.96
N LEU A 32 -5.88 -1.48 3.69
CA LEU A 32 -7.26 -1.95 3.47
C LEU A 32 -7.60 -2.33 2.00
N HIS A 33 -6.59 -2.55 1.16
CA HIS A 33 -6.76 -2.85 -0.28
C HIS A 33 -6.20 -4.23 -0.66
N TYR A 34 -6.39 -4.61 -1.93
CA TYR A 34 -6.05 -5.95 -2.42
C TYR A 34 -4.56 -6.16 -2.70
N GLY A 35 -3.76 -5.11 -2.84
CA GLY A 35 -2.34 -5.21 -3.22
C GLY A 35 -2.10 -5.38 -4.72
N PHE A 36 -0.82 -5.45 -5.10
CA PHE A 36 -0.35 -5.69 -6.46
C PHE A 36 0.04 -7.16 -6.66
N TRP A 37 -0.72 -7.89 -7.48
CA TRP A 37 -0.54 -9.32 -7.71
C TRP A 37 0.22 -9.61 -8.99
N ASN A 38 1.13 -10.58 -8.93
CA ASN A 38 1.84 -11.16 -10.07
C ASN A 38 1.83 -12.69 -9.98
N GLY A 39 2.39 -13.37 -11.00
CA GLY A 39 2.39 -14.84 -11.07
C GLY A 39 3.09 -15.55 -9.89
N ASP A 40 3.95 -14.84 -9.17
CA ASP A 40 4.68 -15.37 -8.02
C ASP A 40 4.06 -15.01 -6.67
N THR A 41 3.01 -14.18 -6.64
CA THR A 41 2.40 -13.67 -5.41
C THR A 41 1.55 -14.74 -4.73
N LYS A 42 1.85 -15.07 -3.47
CA LYS A 42 1.24 -16.18 -2.73
C LYS A 42 0.30 -15.75 -1.61
N SER A 43 0.24 -14.44 -1.30
CA SER A 43 -0.56 -13.93 -0.21
C SER A 43 -0.95 -12.45 -0.39
N VAL A 44 -2.00 -12.02 0.32
CA VAL A 44 -2.41 -10.60 0.39
C VAL A 44 -1.28 -9.73 0.95
N LYS A 45 -0.55 -10.21 1.97
CA LYS A 45 0.61 -9.49 2.52
C LYS A 45 1.66 -9.24 1.45
N GLU A 46 2.00 -10.27 0.68
CA GLU A 46 2.98 -10.17 -0.39
C GLU A 46 2.50 -9.22 -1.50
N ALA A 47 1.20 -9.27 -1.85
CA ALA A 47 0.61 -8.34 -2.80
C ALA A 47 0.72 -6.87 -2.33
N LEU A 48 0.44 -6.59 -1.06
CA LEU A 48 0.56 -5.25 -0.47
C LEU A 48 2.01 -4.75 -0.46
N LEU A 49 2.96 -5.63 -0.14
CA LEU A 49 4.39 -5.30 -0.21
C LEU A 49 4.86 -5.06 -1.66
N ASN A 50 4.35 -5.84 -2.61
CA ASN A 50 4.66 -5.67 -4.03
C ASN A 50 4.15 -4.32 -4.55
N GLU A 51 2.99 -3.87 -4.08
CA GLU A 51 2.45 -2.55 -4.42
C GLU A 51 3.37 -1.43 -3.92
N ASN A 52 3.77 -1.48 -2.65
CA ASN A 52 4.68 -0.50 -2.07
C ASN A 52 6.01 -0.44 -2.83
N LYS A 53 6.60 -1.60 -3.18
CA LYS A 53 7.84 -1.68 -3.98
C LYS A 53 7.67 -1.11 -5.38
N PHE A 54 6.58 -1.47 -6.05
CA PHE A 54 6.28 -1.01 -7.40
C PHE A 54 6.10 0.51 -7.47
N LEU A 55 5.36 1.08 -6.51
CA LEU A 55 5.18 2.52 -6.42
C LEU A 55 6.49 3.24 -6.08
N ALA A 56 7.30 2.69 -5.16
CA ALA A 56 8.61 3.27 -4.83
C ALA A 56 9.57 3.31 -6.01
N ASP A 57 9.59 2.24 -6.82
CA ASP A 57 10.41 2.14 -8.03
C ASP A 57 9.96 3.15 -9.09
N ILE A 58 8.67 3.22 -9.40
CA ILE A 58 8.12 4.13 -10.41
C ILE A 58 8.29 5.60 -10.04
N LEU A 59 8.15 5.92 -8.76
CA LEU A 59 8.27 7.29 -8.26
C LEU A 59 9.73 7.68 -8.00
N HIS A 60 10.68 6.76 -8.16
CA HIS A 60 12.10 6.95 -7.89
C HIS A 60 12.34 7.58 -6.51
N ILE A 61 11.65 7.06 -5.49
CA ILE A 61 11.72 7.60 -4.13
C ILE A 61 13.13 7.45 -3.58
N SER A 62 13.74 8.57 -3.18
CA SER A 62 15.06 8.63 -2.56
C SER A 62 14.95 8.90 -1.05
N SER A 63 16.02 8.58 -0.31
CA SER A 63 16.15 9.00 1.08
C SER A 63 16.02 10.53 1.21
N GLY A 64 15.31 10.99 2.25
CA GLY A 64 15.03 12.41 2.48
C GLY A 64 13.91 13.01 1.61
N ALA A 65 13.27 12.23 0.75
CA ALA A 65 12.12 12.70 -0.03
C ALA A 65 10.94 13.08 0.87
N LYS A 66 10.19 14.12 0.48
CA LYS A 66 8.92 14.50 1.10
C LYS A 66 7.78 13.96 0.22
N ILE A 67 6.97 13.07 0.78
CA ILE A 67 5.92 12.35 0.05
C ILE A 67 4.56 12.65 0.69
N LEU A 68 3.55 12.81 -0.16
CA LEU A 68 2.15 12.88 0.25
C LEU A 68 1.46 11.55 -0.07
N ASP A 69 0.95 10.87 0.95
CA ASP A 69 0.06 9.72 0.80
C ASP A 69 -1.39 10.18 1.01
N ALA A 70 -2.07 10.49 -0.09
CA ALA A 70 -3.44 11.00 -0.07
C ALA A 70 -4.44 9.83 -0.04
N GLY A 71 -5.03 9.61 1.14
CA GLY A 71 -5.88 8.44 1.38
C GLY A 71 -5.13 7.29 2.06
N CYS A 72 -4.18 7.61 2.93
CA CYS A 72 -3.26 6.68 3.58
C CYS A 72 -3.89 5.60 4.47
N SER A 73 -5.21 5.58 4.63
CA SER A 73 -5.93 4.62 5.48
C SER A 73 -5.30 4.55 6.88
N ILE A 74 -4.76 3.41 7.28
CA ILE A 74 -4.08 3.21 8.57
C ILE A 74 -2.54 3.34 8.49
N GLY A 75 -2.01 3.80 7.35
CA GLY A 75 -0.64 4.30 7.19
C GLY A 75 0.42 3.27 6.76
N GLY A 76 0.03 2.09 6.27
CA GLY A 76 0.99 1.00 5.99
C GLY A 76 2.04 1.32 4.94
N SER A 77 1.66 1.94 3.83
CA SER A 77 2.54 2.46 2.78
C SER A 77 3.56 3.46 3.33
N ALA A 78 3.09 4.44 4.11
CA ALA A 78 3.94 5.49 4.68
C ALA A 78 4.93 4.94 5.73
N ILE A 79 4.47 4.06 6.62
CA ILE A 79 5.33 3.37 7.60
C ILE A 79 6.35 2.51 6.87
N TRP A 80 5.92 1.72 5.89
CA TRP A 80 6.80 0.87 5.10
C TRP A 80 7.91 1.70 4.44
N LEU A 81 7.56 2.80 3.76
CA LEU A 81 8.51 3.71 3.12
C LEU A 81 9.51 4.31 4.11
N ALA A 82 9.06 4.69 5.32
CA ALA A 82 9.93 5.27 6.35
C ALA A 82 10.92 4.24 6.94
N THR A 83 10.56 2.95 6.98
CA THR A 83 11.42 1.86 7.49
C THR A 83 12.40 1.30 6.46
N GLN A 84 12.23 1.60 5.17
CA GLN A 84 13.19 1.19 4.14
C GLN A 84 14.46 2.04 4.27
N GLU A 85 15.39 1.59 5.12
CA GLU A 85 16.68 2.27 5.39
C GLU A 85 17.53 2.49 4.12
N LYS A 86 17.34 1.68 3.06
CA LYS A 86 18.10 1.74 1.80
C LYS A 86 17.29 1.18 0.62
N PHE A 87 16.35 1.94 0.09
CA PHE A 87 15.85 1.64 -1.25
C PHE A 87 16.89 2.14 -2.27
N GLU A 88 17.69 1.22 -2.79
CA GLU A 88 18.64 1.48 -3.87
C GLU A 88 17.90 1.19 -5.19
N SER A 89 17.65 2.23 -6.00
CA SER A 89 16.87 2.16 -7.25
C SER A 89 17.50 1.31 -8.36
N ASP A 90 18.61 0.63 -8.07
CA ASP A 90 19.51 0.06 -9.07
C ASP A 90 19.09 -1.34 -9.55
N LYS A 91 17.94 -1.86 -9.09
CA LYS A 91 17.36 -3.10 -9.64
C LYS A 91 15.97 -2.82 -10.19
N PRO A 92 15.82 -2.66 -11.53
CA PRO A 92 14.53 -2.43 -12.12
C PRO A 92 13.59 -3.59 -11.80
N TYR A 93 12.38 -3.30 -11.33
CA TYR A 93 11.34 -4.30 -11.26
C TYR A 93 11.13 -4.85 -12.68
N HIS A 94 11.40 -6.14 -12.89
CA HIS A 94 11.33 -6.76 -14.21
C HIS A 94 9.92 -6.58 -14.79
N ARG A 95 9.82 -5.67 -15.76
CA ARG A 95 8.62 -5.39 -16.54
C ARG A 95 8.29 -6.64 -17.36
N THR A 96 7.59 -7.61 -16.78
CA THR A 96 6.92 -8.64 -17.58
C THR A 96 5.86 -7.90 -18.40
N ARG A 97 6.14 -7.77 -19.70
CA ARG A 97 5.19 -7.20 -20.66
C ARG A 97 3.94 -8.08 -20.64
N SER A 98 2.93 -7.66 -19.89
CA SER A 98 1.57 -8.15 -20.11
C SER A 98 1.11 -7.61 -21.45
N THR A 99 1.13 -8.47 -22.47
CA THR A 99 0.36 -8.26 -23.68
C THR A 99 -1.11 -8.40 -23.31
N ALA A 100 -1.74 -7.27 -23.00
CA ALA A 100 -3.18 -7.16 -22.91
C ALA A 100 -3.78 -7.44 -24.31
N TYR A 101 -4.74 -8.36 -24.35
CA TYR A 101 -5.84 -8.36 -25.32
C TYR A 101 -7.07 -7.79 -24.61
#